data_AF-A0A9W6DTA4-F1
#
_entry.id   AF-A0A9W6DTA4-F1
#
_cell.length_a   1.000
_cell.length_b   1.000
_cell.length_c   1.000
_cell.angle_alpha   90.00
_cell.angle_beta   90.00
_cell.angle_gamma   90.00
#
_symmetry.space_group_name_H-M   'P 1'
#
loop_
_entity.id
_entity.type
_entity.pdbx_description
1 polymer ?
#
loop_
_entity_poly.entity_id
_entity_poly.type
_entity_poly.pdbx_seq_one_letter_code
_entity_poly.pdbx_strand_id
1 'polypeptide(L)'
;MLHISDVSDWSVHDLVLVDSPMFHFVIDGGYNGEVYNMAIRGADHGGLDGIDVYGDNMWIHDIMVTNKDECVTTKTNSHNFLIENIYCNSSGGCAIGSLGSGANVSNIVYRNVYTWDSNQMMMIKSNG
;
A
#
# COMPACT_ATOMS: atom_id res chain seq x y z
N MET A 1 -2.99 8.58 -10.79
CA MET A 1 -2.39 8.91 -9.49
C MET A 1 -3.38 9.69 -8.63
N LEU A 2 -3.68 9.15 -7.44
CA LEU A 2 -4.33 9.83 -6.32
C LEU A 2 -3.26 10.07 -5.25
N HIS A 3 -3.24 11.26 -4.66
CA HIS A 3 -2.29 11.60 -3.59
C HIS A 3 -3.03 12.38 -2.50
N ILE A 4 -2.90 11.91 -1.27
CA ILE A 4 -3.38 12.61 -0.07
C ILE A 4 -2.19 12.85 0.85
N SER A 5 -2.16 14.01 1.49
CA SER A 5 -1.03 14.44 2.29
C SER A 5 -1.49 15.23 3.50
N ASP A 6 -0.93 14.93 4.68
CA ASP A 6 -1.18 15.61 5.96
C ASP A 6 -2.68 15.73 6.32
N VAL A 7 -3.41 14.62 6.19
CA VAL A 7 -4.86 14.55 6.45
C VAL A 7 -5.20 13.75 7.70
N SER A 8 -6.23 14.19 8.43
CA SER A 8 -6.79 13.48 9.59
C SER A 8 -8.28 13.17 9.39
N ASP A 9 -8.75 12.07 10.01
CA ASP A 9 -10.17 11.70 10.07
C ASP A 9 -10.83 11.57 8.68
N TRP A 10 -10.33 10.63 7.90
CA TRP A 10 -10.64 10.55 6.47
C TRP A 10 -10.86 9.11 6.00
N SER A 11 -11.52 8.98 4.85
CA SER A 11 -11.63 7.71 4.16
C SER A 11 -11.58 7.86 2.64
N VAL A 12 -11.08 6.83 1.95
CA VAL A 12 -11.11 6.71 0.49
C VAL A 12 -11.66 5.33 0.14
N HIS A 13 -12.78 5.30 -0.58
CA HIS A 13 -13.45 4.04 -0.90
C HIS A 13 -14.27 4.12 -2.19
N ASP A 14 -14.68 2.96 -2.71
CA ASP A 14 -15.53 2.81 -3.90
C ASP A 14 -14.93 3.40 -5.20
N LEU A 15 -13.61 3.37 -5.33
CA LEU A 15 -12.88 3.88 -6.49
C LEU A 15 -12.14 2.78 -7.26
N VAL A 16 -12.03 3.00 -8.57
CA VAL A 16 -11.17 2.21 -9.46
C VAL A 16 -10.07 3.11 -10.02
N LEU A 17 -8.81 2.75 -9.78
CA LEU A 17 -7.64 3.46 -10.31
C LEU A 17 -6.99 2.62 -11.41
N VAL A 18 -6.88 3.17 -12.62
CA VAL A 18 -6.42 2.44 -13.81
C VAL A 18 -5.30 3.20 -14.52
N ASP A 19 -4.29 2.46 -14.98
CA ASP A 19 -3.22 2.92 -15.89
C ASP A 19 -2.56 4.22 -15.43
N SER A 20 -2.20 4.29 -14.14
CA SER A 20 -1.37 5.38 -13.67
C SER A 20 0.00 5.31 -14.35
N PRO A 21 0.57 6.43 -14.83
CA PRO A 21 1.90 6.42 -15.46
C PRO A 21 3.05 6.12 -14.47
N MET A 22 2.77 6.17 -13.17
CA MET A 22 3.64 5.78 -12.05
C MET A 22 2.76 5.22 -10.91
N PHE A 23 3.01 5.58 -9.65
CA PHE A 23 2.19 5.22 -8.47
C PHE A 23 0.68 5.48 -8.69
N HIS A 24 -0.18 4.57 -8.22
CA HIS A 24 -1.63 4.70 -8.29
C HIS A 24 -2.17 5.52 -7.12
N PHE A 25 -1.81 5.18 -5.89
CA PHE A 25 -2.27 5.86 -4.69
C PHE A 25 -1.13 6.04 -3.68
N VAL A 26 -0.88 7.29 -3.29
CA VAL A 26 0.10 7.64 -2.25
C VAL A 26 -0.63 8.30 -1.07
N ILE A 27 -0.28 7.87 0.14
CA ILE A 27 -0.74 8.41 1.41
C ILE A 27 0.49 8.90 2.17
N ASP A 28 0.63 10.22 2.26
CA ASP A 28 1.80 10.93 2.77
C ASP A 28 1.46 11.62 4.09
N GLY A 29 1.61 10.92 5.22
CA GLY A 29 1.34 11.48 6.55
C GLY A 29 -0.14 11.49 6.94
N GLY A 30 -0.83 10.35 6.78
CA GLY A 30 -2.23 10.20 7.21
C GLY A 30 -2.40 9.93 8.71
N TYR A 31 -3.47 10.44 9.32
CA TYR A 31 -3.91 10.06 10.67
C TYR A 31 -5.37 9.61 10.69
N ASN A 32 -5.67 8.52 11.37
CA ASN A 32 -7.05 8.01 11.53
C ASN A 32 -7.77 7.86 10.18
N GLY A 33 -7.17 7.06 9.30
CA GLY A 33 -7.60 6.89 7.91
C GLY A 33 -8.12 5.49 7.61
N GLU A 34 -9.14 5.39 6.76
CA GLU A 34 -9.73 4.13 6.28
C GLU A 34 -9.73 4.06 4.76
N VAL A 35 -9.19 2.98 4.18
CA VAL A 35 -9.14 2.78 2.72
C VAL A 35 -9.73 1.42 2.37
N TYR A 36 -10.80 1.40 1.58
CA TYR A 36 -11.48 0.13 1.32
C TYR A 36 -12.32 0.06 0.04
N ASN A 37 -12.70 -1.16 -0.34
CA ASN A 37 -13.52 -1.45 -1.52
C ASN A 37 -12.98 -0.78 -2.80
N MET A 38 -11.70 -1.06 -3.11
CA MET A 38 -11.01 -0.47 -4.26
C MET A 38 -10.46 -1.54 -5.22
N ALA A 39 -10.36 -1.15 -6.49
CA ALA A 39 -9.62 -1.92 -7.50
C ALA A 39 -8.55 -1.03 -8.15
N ILE A 40 -7.30 -1.50 -8.12
CA ILE A 40 -6.15 -0.83 -8.71
C ILE A 40 -5.57 -1.71 -9.81
N ARG A 41 -5.40 -1.16 -11.02
CA ARG A 41 -4.89 -1.90 -12.19
C ARG A 41 -3.91 -1.06 -12.98
N GLY A 42 -2.64 -1.44 -12.94
CA GLY A 42 -1.57 -0.90 -13.76
C GLY A 42 -1.01 -1.91 -14.76
N ALA A 43 -0.05 -1.46 -15.55
CA ALA A 43 0.69 -2.30 -16.49
C ALA A 43 1.70 -3.25 -15.77
N ASP A 44 2.27 -4.18 -16.54
CA ASP A 44 3.17 -5.24 -16.06
C ASP A 44 4.64 -4.80 -16.08
N HIS A 45 4.98 -3.72 -15.37
CA HIS A 45 6.37 -3.32 -15.09
C HIS A 45 6.50 -2.55 -13.76
N GLY A 46 7.73 -2.42 -13.26
CA GLY A 46 8.03 -1.72 -12.00
C GLY A 46 7.75 -0.21 -12.05
N GLY A 47 7.66 0.43 -10.88
CA GLY A 47 7.35 1.85 -10.70
C GLY A 47 5.85 2.21 -10.80
N LEU A 48 4.98 1.20 -10.73
CA LEU A 48 3.52 1.30 -10.89
C LEU A 48 2.76 0.91 -9.61
N ASP A 49 3.32 1.28 -8.47
CA ASP A 49 2.91 0.90 -7.13
C ASP A 49 1.39 1.11 -6.93
N GLY A 50 0.78 0.19 -6.19
CA GLY A 50 -0.64 0.22 -5.87
C GLY A 50 -0.92 1.27 -4.81
N ILE A 51 -0.58 0.94 -3.57
CA ILE A 51 -0.73 1.84 -2.42
C ILE A 51 0.60 1.95 -1.67
N ASP A 52 1.11 3.17 -1.62
CA ASP A 52 2.23 3.56 -0.76
C ASP A 52 1.70 4.38 0.41
N VAL A 53 1.99 3.96 1.64
CA VAL A 53 1.43 4.61 2.83
C VAL A 53 2.46 4.78 3.94
N TYR A 54 2.46 5.97 4.55
CA TYR A 54 2.89 6.15 5.93
C TYR A 54 1.97 7.11 6.70
N GLY A 55 2.07 7.07 8.03
CA GLY A 55 1.16 7.77 8.93
C GLY A 55 0.94 7.03 10.25
N ASP A 56 -0.17 7.29 10.90
CA ASP A 56 -0.56 6.64 12.16
C ASP A 56 -2.05 6.30 12.17
N ASN A 57 -2.41 5.13 12.71
CA ASN A 57 -3.78 4.63 12.82
C ASN A 57 -4.48 4.52 11.45
N MET A 58 -4.00 3.58 10.63
CA MET A 58 -4.51 3.31 9.28
C MET A 58 -5.19 1.94 9.21
N TRP A 59 -6.39 1.89 8.64
CA TRP A 59 -7.08 0.64 8.31
C TRP A 59 -7.26 0.52 6.79
N ILE A 60 -6.63 -0.48 6.17
CA ILE A 60 -6.61 -0.66 4.72
C ILE A 60 -7.11 -2.07 4.41
N HIS A 61 -8.28 -2.19 3.76
CA HIS A 61 -8.89 -3.50 3.58
C HIS A 61 -9.79 -3.65 2.34
N ASP A 62 -10.00 -4.90 1.91
CA ASP A 62 -10.87 -5.24 0.77
C ASP A 62 -10.44 -4.54 -0.53
N ILE A 63 -9.14 -4.68 -0.87
CA ILE A 63 -8.52 -4.05 -2.04
C ILE A 63 -7.90 -5.11 -2.94
N MET A 64 -8.14 -4.97 -4.24
CA MET A 64 -7.45 -5.73 -5.27
C MET A 64 -6.43 -4.84 -5.99
N VAL A 65 -5.19 -5.33 -6.15
CA VAL A 65 -4.13 -4.67 -6.92
C VAL A 65 -3.59 -5.60 -7.99
N THR A 66 -3.48 -5.10 -9.22
CA THR A 66 -2.77 -5.72 -10.35
C THR A 66 -1.76 -4.74 -10.90
N ASN A 67 -0.47 -5.10 -10.91
CA ASN A 67 0.66 -4.29 -11.40
C ASN A 67 1.94 -5.17 -11.46
N LYS A 68 3.15 -4.60 -11.48
CA LYS A 68 4.39 -5.38 -11.28
C LYS A 68 5.33 -4.82 -10.22
N ASP A 69 4.79 -3.94 -9.39
CA ASP A 69 5.48 -3.36 -8.24
C ASP A 69 4.59 -3.45 -6.99
N GLU A 70 4.83 -2.61 -5.99
CA GLU A 70 4.19 -2.66 -4.69
C GLU A 70 2.66 -2.86 -4.72
N CYS A 71 2.14 -3.80 -3.91
CA CYS A 71 0.71 -4.03 -3.75
C CYS A 71 0.12 -3.01 -2.75
N VAL A 72 0.28 -3.27 -1.45
CA VAL A 72 0.06 -2.30 -0.37
C VAL A 72 1.30 -2.28 0.51
N THR A 73 2.01 -1.16 0.53
CA THR A 73 3.30 -1.06 1.21
C THR A 73 3.34 0.01 2.27
N THR A 74 3.79 -0.41 3.44
CA THR A 74 4.08 0.47 4.57
C THR A 74 5.47 1.09 4.42
N LYS A 75 5.57 2.42 4.46
CA LYS A 75 6.85 3.16 4.41
C LYS A 75 7.32 3.55 5.82
N THR A 76 8.47 4.23 5.90
CA THR A 76 9.04 4.75 7.15
C THR A 76 8.08 5.76 7.81
N ASN A 77 8.08 5.86 9.15
CA ASN A 77 7.16 6.68 9.95
C ASN A 77 5.72 6.15 9.95
N SER A 78 5.58 4.83 10.03
CA SER A 78 4.28 4.16 10.06
C SER A 78 4.02 3.50 11.40
N HIS A 79 2.85 3.79 11.99
CA HIS A 79 2.46 3.30 13.31
C HIS A 79 1.00 2.82 13.31
N ASN A 80 0.72 1.72 14.00
CA ASN A 80 -0.65 1.25 14.27
C ASN A 80 -1.48 0.99 13.00
N PHE A 81 -0.95 0.18 12.09
CA PHE A 81 -1.67 -0.17 10.85
C PHE A 81 -2.33 -1.54 10.97
N LEU A 82 -3.55 -1.63 10.46
CA LEU A 82 -4.25 -2.87 10.17
C LEU A 82 -4.48 -2.97 8.66
N ILE A 83 -3.82 -3.92 8.02
CA ILE A 83 -3.91 -4.15 6.58
C ILE A 83 -4.45 -5.57 6.37
N GLU A 84 -5.66 -5.70 5.85
CA GLU A 84 -6.31 -7.01 5.75
C GLU A 84 -7.21 -7.22 4.54
N ASN A 85 -7.47 -8.47 4.18
CA ASN A 85 -8.32 -8.82 3.02
C ASN A 85 -7.81 -8.17 1.71
N ILE A 86 -6.50 -8.31 1.45
CA ILE A 86 -5.87 -7.76 0.25
C ILE A 86 -5.70 -8.87 -0.78
N TYR A 87 -6.06 -8.58 -2.04
CA TYR A 87 -5.77 -9.44 -3.18
C TYR A 87 -4.70 -8.80 -4.08
N CYS A 88 -3.47 -9.29 -3.96
CA CYS A 88 -2.42 -8.97 -4.91
C CYS A 88 -2.51 -9.93 -6.11
N ASN A 89 -3.20 -9.50 -7.17
CA ASN A 89 -3.49 -10.28 -8.36
C ASN A 89 -2.50 -9.96 -9.49
N SER A 90 -1.42 -10.73 -9.61
CA SER A 90 -0.26 -10.41 -10.45
C SER A 90 0.26 -9.01 -10.11
N SER A 91 1.13 -8.94 -9.10
CA SER A 91 1.69 -7.71 -8.52
C SER A 91 3.19 -7.88 -8.23
N GLY A 92 3.85 -6.88 -7.69
CA GLY A 92 5.09 -7.09 -6.93
C GLY A 92 4.80 -7.81 -5.61
N GLY A 93 3.70 -7.49 -4.95
CA GLY A 93 3.32 -8.00 -3.63
C GLY A 93 3.47 -6.97 -2.52
N CYS A 94 2.98 -7.27 -1.33
CA CYS A 94 3.05 -6.34 -0.18
C CYS A 94 4.48 -6.20 0.33
N ALA A 95 4.78 -5.03 0.90
CA ALA A 95 6.09 -4.77 1.49
C ALA A 95 6.02 -3.87 2.74
N ILE A 96 7.12 -3.89 3.51
CA ILE A 96 7.48 -2.80 4.42
C ILE A 96 8.82 -2.26 3.94
N GLY A 97 8.87 -0.99 3.58
CA GLY A 97 10.06 -0.30 3.11
C GLY A 97 9.96 0.30 1.70
N SER A 98 11.05 0.74 1.08
CA SER A 98 12.42 0.62 1.59
C SER A 98 12.65 1.41 2.88
N LEU A 99 13.26 0.77 3.86
CA LEU A 99 13.62 1.38 5.14
C LEU A 99 15.04 1.96 5.07
N GLY A 100 15.15 3.25 5.39
CA GLY A 100 16.40 4.00 5.41
C GLY A 100 16.94 4.24 6.82
N SER A 101 17.95 5.12 6.92
CA SER A 101 18.46 5.59 8.21
C SER A 101 17.34 6.28 9.01
N GLY A 102 17.24 5.97 10.30
CA GLY A 102 16.17 6.52 11.15
C GLY A 102 14.80 5.87 10.93
N ALA A 103 14.73 4.72 10.25
CA ALA A 103 13.49 3.99 10.08
C ALA A 103 12.80 3.72 11.43
N ASN A 104 11.57 4.22 11.56
CA ASN A 104 10.71 4.03 12.72
C ASN A 104 9.36 3.49 12.22
N VAL A 105 9.15 2.19 12.38
CA VAL A 105 7.94 1.48 11.98
C VAL A 105 7.55 0.53 13.10
N SER A 106 6.32 0.60 13.59
CA SER A 106 5.87 -0.23 14.72
C SER A 106 4.38 -0.53 14.67
N ASN A 107 3.98 -1.66 15.26
CA ASN A 107 2.59 -2.11 15.35
C ASN A 107 1.88 -2.15 13.97
N ILE A 108 2.44 -2.92 13.04
CA ILE A 108 1.90 -3.13 11.69
C ILE A 108 1.42 -4.57 11.59
N VAL A 109 0.15 -4.76 11.25
CA VAL A 109 -0.46 -6.08 11.05
C VAL A 109 -0.91 -6.22 9.61
N TYR A 110 -0.38 -7.23 8.92
CA TYR A 110 -0.94 -7.75 7.67
C TYR A 110 -1.61 -9.09 7.95
N ARG A 111 -2.88 -9.27 7.56
CA ARG A 111 -3.60 -10.57 7.68
C ARG A 111 -4.56 -10.80 6.52
N ASN A 112 -4.90 -12.05 6.23
CA ASN A 112 -5.81 -12.40 5.13
C ASN A 112 -5.39 -11.81 3.77
N VAL A 113 -4.09 -11.86 3.46
CA VAL A 113 -3.55 -11.41 2.16
C VAL A 113 -3.45 -12.62 1.24
N TYR A 114 -4.15 -12.57 0.11
CA TYR A 114 -4.02 -13.57 -0.96
C TYR A 114 -3.16 -12.98 -2.07
N THR A 115 -2.08 -13.69 -2.41
CA THR A 115 -1.11 -13.24 -3.40
C THR A 115 -1.00 -14.29 -4.50
N TRP A 116 -1.21 -13.85 -5.74
CA TRP A 116 -1.12 -14.68 -6.94
C TRP A 116 -0.11 -14.08 -7.91
N ASP A 117 0.75 -14.92 -8.50
CA ASP A 117 1.67 -14.56 -9.59
C ASP A 117 2.44 -13.24 -9.37
N SER A 118 2.97 -13.08 -8.16
CA SER A 118 3.66 -11.87 -7.73
C SER A 118 5.12 -12.12 -7.41
N ASN A 119 5.94 -11.07 -7.35
CA ASN A 119 7.37 -11.20 -7.04
C ASN A 119 7.60 -11.80 -5.65
N GLN A 120 6.76 -11.42 -4.67
CA GLN A 120 6.76 -11.95 -3.30
C GLN A 120 5.36 -12.00 -2.71
N MET A 121 5.17 -12.77 -1.63
CA MET A 121 3.99 -12.63 -0.76
C MET A 121 4.11 -11.40 0.14
N MET A 122 5.25 -11.28 0.83
CA MET A 122 5.57 -10.19 1.75
C MET A 122 7.08 -9.99 1.78
N MET A 123 7.55 -8.74 1.65
CA MET A 123 8.98 -8.41 1.76
C MET A 123 9.21 -7.25 2.72
N ILE A 124 10.13 -7.40 3.67
CA ILE A 124 10.66 -6.27 4.44
C ILE A 124 11.99 -5.90 3.80
N LYS A 125 12.09 -4.69 3.24
CA LYS A 125 13.27 -4.23 2.51
C LYS A 125 13.90 -3.01 3.18
N SER A 126 15.21 -3.09 3.38
CA SER A 126 16.07 -1.98 3.83
C SER A 126 17.28 -1.89 2.90
N ASN A 127 18.01 -0.77 2.95
CA ASN A 127 19.16 -0.51 2.07
C ASN A 127 18.80 -0.57 0.56
N GLY A 128 17.65 0.03 0.23
CA GLY A 128 17.23 0.28 -1.16
C GLY A 128 17.80 1.57 -1.72
#